data_AF-A0A368EE26-F1
#
_entry.id   AF-A0A368EE26-F1
#
_cell.length_a   1.000
_cell.length_b   1.000
_cell.length_c   1.000
_cell.angle_alpha   90.00
_cell.angle_beta   90.00
_cell.angle_gamma   90.00
#
_symmetry.space_group_name_H-M   'P 1'
#
loop_
_entity.id
_entity.type
_entity.pdbx_description
1 polymer ?
#
loop_
_entity_poly.entity_id
_entity_poly.type
_entity_poly.pdbx_seq_one_letter_code
_entity_poly.pdbx_strand_id
1 'polypeptide(L)' 'MYDKTKLSEYKFRAIVSIFLLCLISYLVIFHELRGPAIFEIGFIGGLFSLLSLFHSVWAIKMILKEAQK' A
#
# COMPACT_ATOMS: atom_id res chain seq x y z
N MET A 1 -11.10 10.10 2.54
CA MET A 1 -11.38 11.22 1.60
C MET A 1 -10.16 11.36 0.70
N TYR A 2 -10.34 11.50 -0.62
CA TYR A 2 -9.23 11.73 -1.54
C TYR A 2 -9.17 13.19 -1.97
N ASP A 3 -7.99 13.64 -2.37
CA ASP A 3 -7.74 14.98 -2.90
C ASP A 3 -7.44 14.89 -4.40
N LYS A 4 -8.26 15.53 -5.22
CA LYS A 4 -8.13 15.50 -6.67
C LYS A 4 -6.83 16.10 -7.22
N THR A 5 -6.17 16.97 -6.45
CA THR A 5 -4.90 17.61 -6.85
C THR A 5 -3.69 16.70 -6.65
N LYS A 6 -3.84 15.59 -5.92
CA LYS A 6 -2.74 14.74 -5.44
C LYS A 6 -2.54 13.45 -6.23
N LEU A 7 -2.88 13.44 -7.53
CA LEU A 7 -2.78 12.25 -8.38
C LEU A 7 -1.37 11.61 -8.37
N SER A 8 -0.33 12.45 -8.49
CA SER A 8 1.07 11.97 -8.47
C SER A 8 1.42 11.29 -7.13
N GLU A 9 0.99 11.88 -6.01
CA GLU A 9 1.22 11.29 -4.69
C GLU A 9 0.51 9.94 -4.52
N TYR A 10 -0.73 9.79 -5.04
CA TYR A 10 -1.42 8.50 -4.99
C TYR A 10 -0.73 7.45 -5.85
N LYS A 11 -0.21 7.81 -7.04
CA LYS A 11 0.58 6.89 -7.86
C LYS A 11 1.85 6.45 -7.14
N PHE A 12 2.57 7.40 -6.54
CA PHE A 12 3.75 7.11 -5.74
C PHE A 12 3.43 6.20 -4.55
N ARG A 13 2.38 6.52 -3.77
CA ARG A 13 1.92 5.68 -2.66
C ARG A 13 1.56 4.26 -3.09
N ALA A 14 0.88 4.09 -4.23
CA ALA A 14 0.57 2.77 -4.75
C ALA A 14 1.83 1.95 -5.08
N ILE A 15 2.83 2.57 -5.73
CA ILE A 15 4.11 1.92 -6.05
C ILE A 15 4.83 1.50 -4.75
N VAL A 16 4.93 2.42 -3.78
CA VAL A 16 5.58 2.16 -2.50
C VAL A 16 4.85 1.06 -1.73
N SER A 17 3.51 1.06 -1.72
CA SER A 17 2.73 0.01 -1.06
C SER A 17 2.94 -1.36 -1.70
N ILE A 18 3.04 -1.46 -3.03
CA ILE A 18 3.38 -2.72 -3.71
C ILE A 18 4.78 -3.18 -3.33
N PHE A 19 5.77 -2.28 -3.37
CA PHE A 19 7.14 -2.57 -2.97
C PHE A 19 7.22 -3.10 -1.53
N LEU A 20 6.54 -2.44 -0.60
CA LEU A 20 6.48 -2.86 0.81
C LEU A 20 5.81 -4.22 0.97
N LEU A 21 4.72 -4.50 0.24
CA LEU A 21 4.09 -5.83 0.27
C LEU A 21 5.06 -6.92 -0.20
N CYS A 22 5.77 -6.70 -1.31
CA CYS A 22 6.77 -7.65 -1.79
C CYS A 22 7.90 -7.86 -0.76
N LEU A 23 8.40 -6.78 -0.17
CA LEU A 23 9.46 -6.85 0.84
C LEU A 23 9.01 -7.59 2.11
N ILE A 24 7.80 -7.28 2.61
CA ILE A 24 7.23 -7.95 3.79
C ILE A 24 6.98 -9.42 3.50
N SER A 25 6.40 -9.77 2.34
CA SER A 25 6.22 -11.17 1.95
C SER A 25 7.56 -11.90 1.87
N TYR A 26 8.59 -11.28 1.29
CA TYR A 26 9.93 -11.85 1.23
C TYR A 26 10.51 -12.09 2.63
N LEU A 27 10.41 -11.12 3.53
CA LEU A 27 10.90 -11.25 4.90
C LEU A 27 10.14 -12.34 5.67
N VAL A 28 8.81 -12.43 5.53
CA VAL A 28 8.00 -13.44 6.22
C VAL A 28 8.27 -14.85 5.69
N ILE A 29 8.55 -15.02 4.39
CA ILE A 29 8.75 -16.35 3.79
C ILE A 29 10.19 -16.83 3.98
N PHE A 30 11.18 -15.96 3.77
CA PHE A 30 12.59 -16.37 3.65
C PHE A 30 13.44 -16.05 4.87
N HIS A 31 12.96 -15.19 5.76
CA HIS A 31 13.65 -14.95 7.03
C HIS A 31 12.84 -15.61 8.14
N GLU A 32 13.53 -16.31 9.04
CA GLU A 32 12.92 -16.78 10.28
C GLU A 32 12.67 -15.58 11.21
N LEU A 33 11.72 -14.73 10.83
CA LEU A 33 11.13 -13.78 11.76
C LEU A 33 10.52 -14.62 12.89
N ARG A 34 10.95 -14.40 14.13
CA ARG A 34 10.48 -15.17 15.29
C ARG A 34 9.83 -14.23 16.30
N GLY A 35 8.81 -14.74 17.00
CA GLY A 35 8.16 -14.00 18.07
C GLY A 35 7.42 -12.74 17.58
N PRO A 36 7.42 -11.64 18.36
CA PRO A 36 6.64 -10.42 18.08
C PRO A 36 6.92 -9.77 16.73
N ALA A 37 8.11 -9.97 16.17
CA ALA A 37 8.52 -9.35 14.90
C ALA A 37 7.66 -9.81 13.70
N ILE A 38 7.18 -11.07 13.67
CA ILE A 38 6.23 -11.52 12.64
C ILE A 38 4.93 -10.71 12.72
N PHE A 39 4.43 -10.48 13.94
CA PHE A 39 3.17 -9.79 14.12
C PHE A 39 3.29 -8.32 13.71
N GLU A 40 4.35 -7.64 14.13
CA GLU A 40 4.55 -6.23 13.77
C GLU A 40 4.79 -6.04 12.26
N ILE A 41 5.72 -6.79 11.67
CA ILE A 41 6.11 -6.61 10.26
C ILE A 41 5.05 -7.18 9.33
N GLY A 42 4.62 -8.42 9.59
CA GLY A 42 3.66 -9.12 8.75
C GLY A 42 2.24 -8.58 8.91
N PHE A 43 1.72 -8.53 10.13
CA PHE A 43 0.33 -8.12 10.35
C PHE A 43 0.15 -6.61 10.25
N ILE A 44 0.87 -5.81 11.05
CA ILE A 44 0.68 -4.35 11.04
C ILE A 44 1.22 -3.74 9.74
N GLY A 45 2.47 -4.06 9.39
CA GLY A 45 3.11 -3.56 8.16
C GLY A 45 2.38 -4.01 6.89
N GLY A 46 1.99 -5.29 6.83
CA GLY A 46 1.27 -5.85 5.69
C GLY A 46 -0.13 -5.26 5.54
N LEU A 47 -0.90 -5.19 6.62
CA LEU A 47 -2.24 -4.61 6.61
C LEU A 47 -2.21 -3.11 6.23
N PHE A 48 -1.26 -2.35 6.78
CA PHE A 48 -1.07 -0.95 6.42
C PHE A 48 -0.76 -0.80 4.92
N SER A 49 0.13 -1.63 4.39
CA SER A 49 0.52 -1.57 2.98
C SER A 49 -0.65 -1.94 2.05
N LEU A 50 -1.45 -2.94 2.41
CA LEU A 50 -2.68 -3.29 1.68
C LEU A 50 -3.70 -2.14 1.68
N LEU A 51 -4.03 -1.60 2.85
CA LEU A 51 -5.01 -0.52 2.98
C LEU A 51 -4.56 0.74 2.23
N SER A 52 -3.27 1.08 2.30
CA SER A 52 -2.68 2.19 1.56
C SER A 52 -2.76 1.97 0.04
N LEU A 53 -2.52 0.74 -0.43
CA LEU A 53 -2.66 0.39 -1.84
C LEU A 53 -4.10 0.52 -2.32
N PHE A 54 -5.05 -0.09 -1.61
CA PHE A 54 -6.47 -0.01 -1.94
C PHE A 54 -6.97 1.42 -1.97
N HIS A 55 -6.63 2.22 -0.95
CA HIS A 55 -7.00 3.62 -0.90
C HIS A 55 -6.40 4.43 -2.07
N SER A 56 -5.14 4.18 -2.41
CA SER A 56 -4.46 4.90 -3.49
C SER A 56 -5.04 4.55 -4.86
N VAL A 57 -5.30 3.27 -5.13
CA VAL A 57 -5.94 2.82 -6.38
C VAL A 57 -7.37 3.38 -6.49
N TRP A 58 -8.14 3.33 -5.40
CA TRP A 58 -9.48 3.90 -5.37
C TRP A 58 -9.46 5.41 -5.64
N ALA A 59 -8.56 6.16 -4.99
CA ALA A 59 -8.41 7.59 -5.21
C ALA A 59 -8.04 7.92 -6.67
N ILE A 60 -7.07 7.21 -7.26
CA ILE A 60 -6.69 7.38 -8.67
C ILE A 60 -7.90 7.15 -9.59
N LYS A 61 -8.65 6.07 -9.36
CA LYS A 61 -9.85 5.74 -10.16
C LYS A 61 -10.89 6.86 -10.08
N MET A 62 -11.11 7.42 -8.89
CA MET A 62 -12.08 8.50 -8.70
C MET A 62 -11.63 9.79 -9.40
N ILE A 63 -10.35 10.16 -9.29
CA ILE A 63 -9.78 11.34 -9.97
C ILE A 63 -9.91 11.21 -11.49
N LEU A 64 -9.56 10.04 -12.05
CA LEU A 64 -9.68 9.81 -13.49
C LEU A 64 -11.15 9.83 -13.94
N LYS A 65 -12.07 9.29 -13.14
CA LYS A 65 -13.51 9.34 -13.43
C LYS A 65 -14.04 10.78 -13.49
N GLU A 66 -13.56 11.66 -12.63
CA GLU A 66 -13.93 13.09 -12.65
C GLU A 66 -13.31 13.83 -13.83
N ALA A 67 -12.07 13.51 -14.22
CA ALA A 67 -11.39 14.14 -15.35
C ALA A 67 -11.97 13.76 -16.72
N GLN A 68 -12.80 12.72 -16.78
CA GLN A 68 -13.51 12.27 -17.99
C GLN A 68 -14.98 12.77 -18.03
N LYS A 69 -15.41 13.52 -17.01
CA LYS A 69 -16.75 14.08 -16.87
C LYS A 69 -16.76 15.54 -17.29
#